data_AF-A0A6B9F713-F1
#
_entry.id   AF-A0A6B9F713-F1
#
_cell.length_a   1.000
_cell.length_b   1.000
_cell.length_c   1.000
_cell.angle_alpha   90.00
_cell.angle_beta   90.00
_cell.angle_gamma   90.00
#
_symmetry.space_group_name_H-M   'P 1'
#
loop_
_entity.id
_entity.type
_entity.pdbx_description
1 polymer ?
#
loop_
_entity_poly.entity_id
_entity_poly.type
_entity_poly.pdbx_seq_one_letter_code
_entity_poly.pdbx_strand_id
1 'polypeptide(L)' 'MAQGNPFSSPAVRYGIGASGALVVAFVAYAFLDGTVQLVAYLIAALDLIVTPQILKRAAGT' A
#
# COMPACT_ATOMS: atom_id res chain seq x y z
N MET A 1 -27.65 1.81 12.36
CA MET A 1 -27.05 1.00 11.27
C MET A 1 -25.67 0.60 11.76
N ALA A 2 -25.30 -0.67 11.76
CA ALA A 2 -23.96 -1.06 12.16
C ALA A 2 -22.97 -0.36 11.22
N GLN A 3 -22.21 0.61 11.73
CA GLN A 3 -21.10 1.24 11.01
C GLN A 3 -20.01 0.18 10.90
N GLY A 4 -20.19 -0.79 10.00
CA GLY A 4 -19.22 -1.84 9.76
C GLY A 4 -17.95 -1.18 9.28
N ASN A 5 -16.91 -1.20 10.12
CA ASN A 5 -15.66 -0.55 9.80
C ASN A 5 -15.14 -1.09 8.45
N PRO A 6 -15.02 -0.26 7.40
CA PRO A 6 -14.68 -0.71 6.05
C PRO A 6 -13.29 -1.32 5.99
N PHE A 7 -12.42 -0.96 6.92
CA PHE A 7 -11.11 -1.57 7.06
C PHE A 7 -11.18 -2.97 7.66
N SER A 8 -12.26 -3.45 8.28
CA SER A 8 -12.30 -4.83 8.81
C SER A 8 -12.08 -5.90 7.74
N SER A 9 -12.38 -5.60 6.47
CA SER A 9 -12.12 -6.49 5.33
C SER A 9 -10.64 -6.49 4.94
N PRO A 10 -9.93 -7.64 4.98
CA PRO A 10 -8.55 -7.74 4.51
C PRO A 10 -8.40 -7.32 3.04
N ALA A 11 -9.37 -7.66 2.20
CA ALA A 11 -9.33 -7.32 0.78
C ALA A 11 -9.32 -5.80 0.54
N VAL A 12 -10.05 -5.02 1.36
CA VAL A 12 -10.05 -3.56 1.28
C VAL A 12 -8.69 -2.99 1.68
N ARG A 13 -8.12 -3.48 2.79
CA ARG A 13 -6.79 -3.04 3.28
C ARG A 13 -5.69 -3.31 2.25
N TYR A 14 -5.67 -4.51 1.69
CA TYR A 14 -4.69 -4.90 0.67
C TYR A 14 -4.93 -4.20 -0.66
N GLY A 15 -6.18 -3.93 -1.04
CA GLY A 15 -6.49 -3.13 -2.24
C GLY A 15 -5.93 -1.71 -2.17
N ILE A 16 -6.01 -1.07 -0.99
CA ILE A 16 -5.45 0.27 -0.77
C ILE A 16 -3.92 0.23 -0.86
N GLY A 17 -3.24 -0.68 -0.14
CA GLY A 17 -1.79 -0.80 -0.22
C GLY A 17 -1.28 -1.21 -1.62
N ALA A 18 -2.00 -2.10 -2.31
CA ALA A 18 -1.60 -2.56 -3.64
C ALA A 18 -1.76 -1.48 -4.72
N SER A 19 -2.82 -0.68 -4.66
CA SER A 19 -3.01 0.40 -5.64
C SER A 19 -1.91 1.47 -5.54
N GLY A 20 -1.55 1.89 -4.32
CA GLY A 20 -0.43 2.81 -4.09
C GLY A 20 0.89 2.22 -4.56
N ALA A 21 1.21 0.99 -4.14
CA ALA A 21 2.41 0.27 -4.54
C ALA A 21 2.54 0.14 -6.07
N LEU A 22 1.45 -0.17 -6.78
CA LEU A 22 1.44 -0.30 -8.24
C LEU A 22 1.75 1.03 -8.93
N VAL A 23 1.17 2.13 -8.46
CA VAL A 23 1.45 3.47 -9.01
C VAL A 23 2.92 3.84 -8.79
N VAL A 24 3.44 3.64 -7.59
CA VAL A 24 4.85 3.95 -7.28
C VAL A 24 5.80 3.07 -8.11
N ALA A 25 5.53 1.77 -8.22
CA ALA A 25 6.33 0.85 -9.03
C ALA A 25 6.30 1.21 -10.52
N PHE A 26 5.13 1.62 -11.04
CA PHE A 26 4.99 2.08 -12.41
C PHE A 26 5.81 3.35 -12.66
N VAL A 27 5.73 4.34 -11.76
CA VAL A 27 6.51 5.57 -11.88
C VAL A 27 8.00 5.28 -11.81
N ALA A 28 8.43 4.43 -10.87
CA ALA A 28 9.82 4.01 -10.74
C ALA A 28 10.35 3.34 -12.02
N TYR A 29 9.54 2.46 -12.63
CA TYR A 29 9.90 1.80 -13.87
C TYR A 29 9.99 2.75 -15.06
N ALA A 30 9.01 3.66 -15.19
CA ALA A 30 8.85 4.49 -16.39
C ALA A 30 9.73 5.76 -16.39
N PHE A 31 10.10 6.28 -15.22
CA PHE A 31 10.70 7.62 -15.11
C PHE A 31 11.97 7.72 -14.25
N LEU A 32 12.32 6.69 -13.49
CA LEU A 32 13.48 6.74 -12.59
C LEU A 32 14.56 5.78 -13.06
N ASP A 33 15.82 6.15 -12.81
CA ASP A 33 16.99 5.33 -13.09
C ASP A 33 17.89 5.18 -11.87
N GLY A 34 18.75 4.16 -11.91
CA GLY A 34 19.80 3.92 -10.92
C GLY A 34 19.27 3.72 -9.50
N THR A 35 19.94 4.31 -8.52
CA THR A 35 19.62 4.10 -7.09
C THR A 35 18.23 4.61 -6.71
N VAL A 36 17.75 5.70 -7.32
CA VAL A 36 16.45 6.28 -6.98
C VAL A 36 15.31 5.34 -7.36
N GLN A 37 15.44 4.64 -8.50
CA GLN A 37 14.50 3.60 -8.92
C GLN A 37 14.42 2.46 -7.91
N LEU A 38 15.57 1.96 -7.42
CA LEU A 38 15.61 0.89 -6.41
C LEU A 38 14.96 1.32 -5.09
N VAL A 39 15.23 2.55 -4.64
CA VAL A 39 14.59 3.11 -3.44
C VAL A 39 13.09 3.22 -3.63
N ALA A 40 12.62 3.67 -4.80
CA ALA A 40 11.20 3.75 -5.10
C ALA A 40 10.51 2.38 -5.11
N TYR A 41 11.16 1.33 -5.63
CA TYR A 41 10.65 -0.04 -5.50
C TYR A 41 10.60 -0.52 -4.06
N LEU A 42 11.59 -0.15 -3.25
CA LEU A 42 11.60 -0.46 -1.82
C LEU A 42 10.40 0.21 -1.12
N ILE A 43 10.13 1.47 -1.45
CA ILE A 43 8.94 2.19 -0.96
C ILE A 43 7.65 1.52 -1.42
N ALA A 44 7.55 1.12 -2.69
CA ALA A 44 6.37 0.41 -3.20
C ALA A 44 6.13 -0.91 -2.46
N ALA A 45 7.18 -1.69 -2.20
CA ALA A 45 7.08 -2.92 -1.43
C ALA A 45 6.67 -2.65 0.03
N LEU A 46 7.19 -1.59 0.64
CA LEU A 46 6.79 -1.16 1.97
C LEU A 46 5.32 -0.74 1.99
N ASP A 47 4.85 0.02 1.00
CA ASP A 47 3.44 0.44 0.92
C ASP A 47 2.50 -0.78 0.84
N LEU A 48 2.85 -1.78 0.03
CA LEU A 48 2.08 -3.02 -0.10
C LEU A 48 1.98 -3.81 1.21
N ILE A 49 3.02 -3.77 2.06
CA ILE A 49 3.08 -4.57 3.30
C ILE A 49 2.58 -3.78 4.51
N VAL A 50 3.00 -2.52 4.63
CA VAL A 50 2.83 -1.69 5.82
C VAL A 50 1.43 -1.05 5.83
N THR A 51 0.94 -0.55 4.70
CA THR A 51 -0.37 0.11 4.63
C THR A 51 -1.51 -0.81 5.08
N PRO A 52 -1.58 -2.09 4.67
CA PRO A 52 -2.61 -3.00 5.17
C PRO A 52 -2.51 -3.27 6.68
N GLN A 53 -1.29 -3.30 7.23
CA GLN A 53 -1.05 -3.50 8.67
C GLN A 53 -1.50 -2.28 9.49
N ILE A 54 -1.23 -1.08 8.99
CA ILE A 54 -1.68 0.17 9.62
C ILE A 54 -3.22 0.24 9.60
N LEU A 55 -3.84 -0.01 8.44
CA LEU A 55 -5.30 -0.04 8.31
C LEU A 55 -5.93 -1.14 9.18
N LYS A 56 -5.23 -2.25 9.41
CA LYS A 56 -5.63 -3.29 10.36
C LYS A 56 -5.62 -2.81 11.80
N ARG A 57 -4.67 -1.98 12.20
CA ARG A 57 -4.64 -1.39 13.55
C ARG A 57 -5.68 -0.28 13.69
N ALA A 58 -5.86 0.54 12.65
CA ALA A 58 -6.85 1.61 12.62
C ALA A 58 -8.30 1.09 12.66
N ALA A 59 -8.50 -0.15 12.24
CA ALA A 59 -9.80 -0.80 12.25
C ALA A 59 -10.39 -1.08 13.65
N GLY A 60 -9.59 -0.91 14.71
CA GLY A 60 -9.91 -1.42 16.05
C GLY A 60 -9.70 -2.93 16.12
N THR A 61 -9.17 -3.40 17.26
CA THR A 61 -9.15 -4.82 17.63
C THR A 61 -10.55 -5.40 17.67
#